data_AF-A0A699SAD6-F1
#
_entry.id   AF-A0A699SAD6-F1
#
_cell.length_a   1.000
_cell.length_b   1.000
_cell.length_c   1.000
_cell.angle_alpha   90.00
_cell.angle_beta   90.00
_cell.angle_gamma   90.00
#
_symmetry.space_group_name_H-M   'P 1'
#
loop_
_entity.id
_entity.type
_entity.pdbx_description
1 polymer ?
#
loop_
_entity_poly.entity_id
_entity_poly.type
_entity_poly.pdbx_seq_one_letter_code
_entity_poly.pdbx_strand_id
1 'polypeptide(L)'
;TVGVLLGMGAGAFGSLATFSTGTGNQPFGITVADVNGDGKLDLLTANLTSDNAGVLLGNGNGTFQTAVTYSAGAGSAPHSIVAADVNGDGKPDL
;
A
#
# COMPACT_ATOMS: atom_id res chain seq x y z
N THR A 1 -6.80 2.76 7.40
CA THR A 1 -5.53 3.52 7.47
C THR A 1 -4.37 2.54 7.56
N VAL A 2 -3.17 2.97 7.20
CA VAL A 2 -1.92 2.25 7.47
C VAL A 2 -1.06 3.08 8.42
N GLY A 3 -0.41 2.42 9.37
CA GLY A 3 0.56 3.03 10.28
C GLY A 3 2.00 2.78 9.82
N VAL A 4 2.85 3.81 9.90
CA VAL A 4 4.27 3.74 9.57
C VAL A 4 5.07 4.29 10.74
N LEU A 5 6.04 3.52 11.22
CA LEU A 5 7.04 3.97 12.17
C LEU A 5 8.41 3.89 11.50
N LEU A 6 9.10 5.04 11.38
CA LEU A 6 10.42 5.07 10.76
C LEU A 6 11.49 4.59 11.72
N GLY A 7 12.38 3.73 11.23
CA GLY A 7 13.53 3.25 11.99
C GLY A 7 14.52 4.38 12.24
N MET A 8 15.00 4.50 13.47
CA MET A 8 16.03 5.46 13.89
C MET A 8 17.40 4.80 14.08
N GLY A 9 17.53 3.54 13.68
CA GLY A 9 18.69 2.70 13.97
C GLY A 9 18.60 2.00 15.34
N ALA A 10 19.44 0.99 15.54
CA ALA A 10 19.54 0.21 16.79
C ALA A 10 18.20 -0.37 17.31
N GLY A 11 17.25 -0.68 16.41
CA GLY A 11 15.95 -1.24 16.78
C GLY A 11 14.95 -0.22 17.35
N ALA A 12 15.27 1.07 17.36
CA ALA A 12 14.36 2.12 17.77
C ALA A 12 13.49 2.61 16.59
N PHE A 13 12.25 2.98 16.90
CA PHE A 13 11.28 3.53 15.97
C PHE A 13 10.82 4.91 16.41
N GLY A 14 10.61 5.81 15.44
CA GLY A 14 10.06 7.13 15.69
C GLY A 14 8.55 7.10 15.95
N SER A 15 7.94 8.28 15.99
CA SER A 15 6.51 8.45 16.15
C SER A 15 5.71 7.78 15.03
N LEU A 16 4.54 7.24 15.38
CA LEU A 16 3.59 6.68 14.42
C LEU A 16 3.06 7.79 13.49
N ALA A 17 3.27 7.62 12.20
CA ALA A 17 2.56 8.34 11.14
C ALA A 17 1.42 7.46 10.62
N THR A 18 0.24 8.03 10.37
CA THR A 18 -0.91 7.31 9.84
C THR A 18 -1.36 7.88 8.51
N PHE A 19 -1.59 7.00 7.54
CA PHE A 19 -2.02 7.36 6.19
C PHE A 19 -3.40 6.77 5.90
N SER A 20 -4.30 7.57 5.34
CA SER A 20 -5.63 7.09 4.94
C SER A 20 -5.53 6.17 3.75
N THR A 21 -6.25 5.04 3.79
CA THR A 21 -6.39 4.11 2.66
C THR A 21 -7.65 4.37 1.83
N GLY A 22 -8.44 5.40 2.18
CA GLY A 22 -9.76 5.69 1.61
C GLY A 22 -10.88 5.64 2.66
N THR A 23 -11.99 6.31 2.36
CA THR A 23 -13.16 6.36 3.26
C THR A 23 -13.88 5.01 3.31
N GLY A 24 -14.18 4.51 4.51
CA GLY A 24 -14.87 3.23 4.69
C GLY A 24 -13.99 1.99 4.49
N ASN A 25 -12.73 2.17 4.09
CA ASN A 25 -11.81 1.07 3.83
C ASN A 25 -11.31 0.42 5.13
N GLN A 26 -11.46 -0.90 5.21
CA GLN A 26 -10.81 -1.75 6.20
C GLN A 26 -9.65 -2.52 5.54
N PRO A 27 -8.40 -1.99 5.56
CA PRO A 27 -7.26 -2.71 5.03
C PRO A 27 -7.00 -3.97 5.86
N PHE A 28 -6.99 -5.13 5.21
CA PHE A 28 -6.74 -6.44 5.83
C PHE A 28 -5.38 -7.01 5.41
N GLY A 29 -4.99 -6.80 4.15
CA GLY A 29 -3.69 -7.14 3.62
C GLY A 29 -2.88 -5.89 3.27
N ILE A 30 -1.56 -5.98 3.38
CA ILE A 30 -0.63 -4.94 2.94
C ILE A 30 0.59 -5.56 2.26
N THR A 31 1.07 -4.92 1.20
CA THR A 31 2.39 -5.20 0.62
C THR A 31 3.11 -3.90 0.26
N VAL A 32 4.40 -4.01 -0.02
CA VAL A 32 5.29 -2.88 -0.32
C VAL A 32 6.07 -3.19 -1.60
N ALA A 33 5.98 -2.32 -2.60
CA ALA A 33 6.69 -2.44 -3.86
C ALA A 33 6.79 -1.07 -4.53
N ASP A 34 7.77 -0.88 -5.41
CA ASP A 34 7.85 0.29 -6.30
C ASP A 34 7.01 -0.02 -7.55
N VAL A 35 5.73 0.33 -7.54
CA VAL A 35 4.79 -0.05 -8.61
C VAL A 35 4.73 0.96 -9.75
N ASN A 36 5.30 2.16 -9.55
CA ASN A 36 5.39 3.18 -10.59
C ASN A 36 6.79 3.27 -11.23
N GLY A 37 7.78 2.56 -10.70
CA GLY A 37 9.14 2.48 -11.22
C GLY A 37 9.98 3.73 -10.93
N ASP A 38 9.65 4.50 -9.88
CA ASP A 38 10.35 5.75 -9.55
C ASP A 38 11.51 5.58 -8.55
N GLY A 39 11.77 4.34 -8.13
CA GLY A 39 12.80 3.97 -7.16
C GLY A 39 12.39 4.15 -5.71
N LYS A 40 11.13 4.46 -5.41
CA LYS A 40 10.61 4.63 -4.04
C LYS A 40 9.58 3.56 -3.76
N LEU A 41 9.60 3.05 -2.53
CA LEU A 41 8.63 2.05 -2.10
C LEU A 41 7.25 2.69 -1.89
N ASP A 42 6.24 2.08 -2.50
CA ASP A 42 4.83 2.40 -2.35
C ASP A 42 4.16 1.43 -1.36
N LEU A 43 3.01 1.83 -0.80
CA LEU A 43 2.17 0.94 0.01
C LEU A 43 0.95 0.50 -0.78
N LEU A 44 0.68 -0.79 -0.77
CA LEU A 44 -0.48 -1.39 -1.43
C LEU A 44 -1.33 -2.11 -0.38
N THR A 45 -2.64 -1.90 -0.43
CA THR A 45 -3.58 -2.40 0.58
C THR A 45 -4.72 -3.19 -0.05
N ALA A 46 -5.10 -4.31 0.55
CA ALA A 46 -6.35 -5.01 0.26
C ALA A 46 -7.43 -4.54 1.25
N ASN A 47 -8.44 -3.81 0.78
CA ASN A 47 -9.49 -3.22 1.60
C ASN A 47 -10.73 -4.12 1.60
N LEU A 48 -10.84 -4.96 2.62
CA LEU A 48 -11.83 -6.02 2.73
C LEU A 48 -13.27 -5.53 2.64
N THR A 49 -13.65 -4.50 3.40
CA THR A 49 -15.04 -4.04 3.48
C THR A 49 -15.50 -3.24 2.27
N SER A 50 -14.57 -2.75 1.46
CA SER A 50 -14.85 -1.86 0.34
C SER A 50 -14.52 -2.50 -1.01
N ASP A 51 -14.21 -3.80 -1.02
CA ASP A 51 -13.98 -4.59 -2.22
C ASP A 51 -12.99 -3.94 -3.21
N ASN A 52 -11.92 -3.34 -2.67
CA ASN A 52 -10.94 -2.61 -3.49
C ASN A 52 -9.51 -2.81 -3.00
N ALA A 53 -8.55 -2.55 -3.89
CA ALA A 53 -7.16 -2.34 -3.55
C ALA A 53 -6.87 -0.84 -3.44
N GLY A 54 -6.03 -0.43 -2.50
CA GLY A 54 -5.55 0.95 -2.36
C GLY A 54 -4.05 1.04 -2.65
N VAL A 55 -3.62 2.02 -3.44
CA VAL A 55 -2.22 2.33 -3.76
C VAL A 55 -1.87 3.69 -3.20
N LEU A 56 -0.83 3.75 -2.37
CA LEU A 56 -0.29 4.97 -1.81
C LEU A 56 1.16 5.12 -2.28
N LEU A 57 1.38 6.03 -3.23
CA LEU A 57 2.70 6.24 -3.80
C LEU A 57 3.66 6.87 -2.77
N GLY A 58 4.88 6.33 -2.69
CA GLY A 58 5.91 6.76 -1.78
C GLY A 58 6.58 8.05 -2.21
N ASN A 59 6.88 8.92 -1.24
CA ASN A 59 7.72 10.10 -1.46
C ASN A 59 9.20 9.82 -1.15
N GLY A 60 9.56 8.58 -0.77
CA GLY A 60 10.94 8.15 -0.53
C GLY A 60 11.52 8.54 0.84
N ASN A 61 10.75 9.28 1.65
CA ASN A 61 11.14 9.74 2.99
C ASN A 61 10.23 9.20 4.09
N GLY A 62 9.51 8.11 3.81
CA GLY A 62 8.54 7.53 4.76
C GLY A 62 7.17 8.22 4.78
N THR A 63 6.94 9.19 3.90
CA THR A 63 5.61 9.77 3.65
C THR A 63 5.02 9.26 2.33
N PHE A 64 3.69 9.34 2.21
CA PHE A 64 2.95 8.81 1.07
C PHE A 64 1.96 9.83 0.54
N GLN A 65 1.69 9.74 -0.76
CA GLN A 65 0.63 10.49 -1.43
C GLN A 65 -0.75 9.99 -1.00
N THR A 66 -1.79 10.74 -1.37
CA THR A 66 -3.18 10.33 -1.17
C THR A 66 -3.45 8.98 -1.84
N ALA A 67 -4.12 8.08 -1.12
CA ALA A 67 -4.49 6.77 -1.66
C ALA A 67 -5.38 6.89 -2.90
N VAL A 68 -5.02 6.15 -3.94
CA VAL A 68 -5.89 5.86 -5.09
C VAL A 68 -6.43 4.45 -4.93
N THR A 69 -7.72 4.25 -5.20
CA THR A 69 -8.37 2.94 -5.00
C THR A 69 -8.86 2.35 -6.31
N TYR A 70 -8.71 1.04 -6.46
CA TYR A 70 -9.08 0.26 -7.63
C TYR A 70 -10.00 -0.88 -7.22
N SER A 71 -11.15 -1.04 -7.87
CA SER A 71 -12.10 -2.12 -7.55
C SER A 71 -11.44 -3.49 -7.73
N ALA A 72 -11.60 -4.35 -6.73
CA ALA A 72 -11.25 -5.77 -6.79
C ALA A 72 -12.47 -6.63 -7.22
N GLY A 73 -13.60 -5.99 -7.52
CA GLY A 73 -14.86 -6.62 -7.87
C GLY A 73 -15.82 -6.69 -6.68
N ALA A 74 -17.12 -6.44 -6.92
CA ALA A 74 -18.12 -6.44 -5.86
C ALA A 74 -18.22 -7.81 -5.16
N GLY A 75 -18.20 -7.80 -3.83
CA GLY A 75 -18.19 -9.01 -2.99
C GLY A 75 -16.86 -9.76 -2.97
N SER A 76 -15.77 -9.15 -3.45
CA SER A 76 -14.45 -9.80 -3.49
C SER A 76 -13.83 -9.98 -2.10
N ALA A 77 -14.14 -9.11 -1.15
CA ALA A 77 -13.61 -9.14 0.22
C ALA A 77 -12.11 -9.48 0.30
N PRO A 78 -11.23 -8.69 -0.36
CA PRO A 78 -9.84 -9.08 -0.53
C PRO A 78 -9.11 -9.12 0.82
N HIS A 79 -8.52 -10.27 1.13
CA HIS A 79 -7.75 -10.49 2.36
C HIS A 79 -6.24 -10.30 2.18
N SER A 80 -5.73 -10.48 0.97
CA SER A 80 -4.31 -10.46 0.67
C SER A 80 -4.04 -9.70 -0.62
N ILE A 81 -2.83 -9.21 -0.75
CA ILE A 81 -2.34 -8.43 -1.88
C ILE A 81 -0.87 -8.80 -2.08
N VAL A 82 -0.47 -9.05 -3.33
CA VAL A 82 0.90 -9.43 -3.70
C VAL A 82 1.29 -8.57 -4.89
N ALA A 83 2.51 -8.05 -4.88
CA ALA A 83 3.06 -7.33 -6.02
C ALA A 83 4.08 -8.23 -6.74
N ALA A 84 3.92 -8.41 -8.04
CA ALA A 84 4.81 -9.20 -8.88
C ALA A 84 4.72 -8.71 -10.33
N ASP A 85 5.82 -8.74 -11.08
CA ASP A 85 5.81 -8.47 -12.52
C ASP A 85 5.20 -9.67 -13.24
N VAL A 86 3.87 -9.67 -13.41
CA VAL A 86 3.14 -10.79 -14.02
C VAL A 86 3.07 -10.68 -15.54
N ASN A 87 3.31 -9.48 -16.06
CA ASN A 87 3.24 -9.18 -17.50
C ASN A 87 4.63 -9.15 -18.18
N GLY A 88 5.72 -9.08 -17.41
CA GLY A 88 7.11 -9.10 -17.88
C GLY A 88 7.65 -7.74 -18.33
N ASP A 89 7.06 -6.62 -17.89
CA ASP A 89 7.50 -5.26 -18.28
C ASP A 89 8.56 -4.66 -17.34
N GLY A 90 8.96 -5.40 -16.32
CA GLY A 90 9.94 -4.98 -15.32
C GLY A 90 9.38 -4.09 -14.22
N LYS A 91 8.06 -3.86 -14.16
CA LYS A 91 7.39 -3.17 -13.04
C LYS A 91 6.48 -4.16 -12.32
N PRO A 92 6.46 -4.17 -10.97
CA PRO A 92 5.53 -4.99 -10.24
C PRO A 92 4.07 -4.61 -10.55
N ASP A 93 3.29 -5.59 -10.99
CA ASP A 93 1.83 -5.54 -11.07
C ASP A 93 1.18 -5.94 -9.74
N LEU A 94 -0.16 -5.84 -9.70
CA LEU A 94 -1.00 -6.26 -8.59
C LEU A 94 -2.09 -7.25 -9.02
#